data_AF-A0A6B4K380-F1
#
_entry.id   AF-A0A6B4K380-F1
#
_cell.length_a   1.000
_cell.length_b   1.000
_cell.length_c   1.000
_cell.angle_alpha   90.00
_cell.angle_beta   90.00
_cell.angle_gamma   90.00
#
_symmetry.space_group_name_H-M   'P 1'
#
loop_
_entity.id
_entity.type
_entity.pdbx_description
1 polymer ?
#
loop_
_entity_poly.entity_id
_entity_poly.type
_entity_poly.pdbx_seq_one_letter_code
_entity_poly.pdbx_strand_id
1 'polypeptide(L)'
;MLLKFHGNQFLSPCISISSTTIELLEWIKSITKMGIIKRKKNYNAEKHTDSFTYTIKYNDAINLLIEIEPYLIIKNKKVRARLIIEKYKSLTPRNGKYSDEMLKAKEEFYKEFINIK
;
A
#
# COMPACT_ATOMS: atom_id res chain seq x y z
N MET A 1 -1.09 -3.08 -0.31
CA MET A 1 -0.86 -3.75 1.00
C MET A 1 -1.25 -2.81 2.13
N LEU A 2 -1.43 -3.32 3.34
CA LEU A 2 -1.75 -2.49 4.52
C LEU A 2 -0.48 -2.19 5.32
N LEU A 3 -0.27 -0.91 5.67
CA LEU A 3 0.89 -0.45 6.43
C LEU A 3 0.48 0.57 7.48
N LYS A 4 1.12 0.52 8.66
CA LYS A 4 0.95 1.51 9.72
C LYS A 4 1.97 2.64 9.52
N PHE A 5 1.50 3.85 9.19
CA PHE A 5 2.39 4.99 8.94
C PHE A 5 2.80 5.72 10.22
N HIS A 6 1.92 5.76 11.22
CA HIS A 6 2.16 6.41 12.51
C HIS A 6 1.68 5.51 13.65
N GLY A 7 2.28 5.63 14.84
CA GLY A 7 1.96 4.82 16.02
C GLY A 7 0.48 4.88 16.43
N ASN A 8 -0.16 6.02 16.25
CA ASN A 8 -1.55 6.27 16.66
C ASN A 8 -2.56 6.09 15.51
N GLN A 9 -2.14 5.49 14.39
CA GLN A 9 -3.01 5.29 13.24
C GLN A 9 -3.27 3.82 12.97
N PHE A 10 -4.43 3.55 12.41
CA PHE A 10 -4.77 2.24 11.86
C PHE A 10 -3.95 1.95 10.60
N LEU A 11 -3.83 0.66 10.24
CA LEU A 11 -3.20 0.29 8.99
C LEU A 11 -3.94 0.90 7.79
N SER A 12 -3.17 1.35 6.83
CA SER A 12 -3.63 2.11 5.66
C SER A 12 -3.11 1.48 4.37
N PRO A 13 -3.90 1.50 3.28
CA PRO A 13 -3.48 1.05 1.97
C PRO A 13 -2.22 1.78 1.52
N CYS A 14 -1.27 0.99 1.05
CA CYS A 14 0.04 1.41 0.60
C CYS A 14 0.50 0.48 -0.52
N ILE A 15 0.96 1.06 -1.62
CA ILE A 15 1.70 0.36 -2.68
C ILE A 15 3.10 0.94 -2.65
N SER A 16 4.10 0.07 -2.53
CA SER A 16 5.51 0.47 -2.56
C SER A 16 6.29 -0.39 -3.55
N ILE A 17 7.15 0.27 -4.32
CA ILE A 17 8.05 -0.35 -5.29
C ILE A 17 9.45 0.12 -4.95
N SER A 18 10.36 -0.82 -4.64
CA SER A 18 11.78 -0.51 -4.47
C SER A 18 12.53 -0.89 -5.75
N SER A 19 13.34 0.02 -6.27
CA SER A 19 14.13 -0.19 -7.49
C SER A 19 15.47 0.55 -7.40
N THR A 20 16.50 0.05 -8.08
CA THR A 20 17.75 0.78 -8.33
C THR A 20 17.69 1.60 -9.61
N THR A 21 16.76 1.27 -10.51
CA THR A 21 16.46 2.03 -11.75
C THR A 21 15.45 3.12 -11.44
N ILE A 22 15.89 4.38 -11.43
CA ILE A 22 15.05 5.54 -11.11
C ILE A 22 14.10 5.86 -12.26
N GLU A 23 14.54 5.68 -13.50
CA GLU A 23 13.82 5.98 -14.73
C GLU A 23 12.51 5.18 -14.82
N LEU A 24 12.54 3.92 -14.38
CA LEU A 24 11.34 3.08 -14.27
C LEU A 24 10.33 3.66 -13.27
N LEU A 25 10.81 4.13 -12.11
CA LEU A 25 9.92 4.72 -11.10
C LEU A 25 9.34 6.06 -11.57
N GLU A 26 10.14 6.86 -12.27
CA GLU A 26 9.71 8.11 -12.88
C GLU A 26 8.69 7.88 -13.98
N TRP A 27 8.90 6.86 -14.82
CA TRP A 27 7.91 6.43 -15.81
C TRP A 27 6.61 5.99 -15.15
N ILE A 28 6.65 5.12 -14.13
CA ILE A 28 5.44 4.70 -13.40
C ILE A 28 4.71 5.93 -12.84
N LYS A 29 5.45 6.85 -12.19
CA LYS A 29 4.88 8.09 -11.63
C LYS A 29 4.29 8.99 -12.73
N SER A 30 4.92 9.04 -13.91
CA SER A 30 4.43 9.86 -15.02
C SER A 30 3.17 9.28 -15.65
N ILE A 31 2.98 7.96 -15.62
CA ILE A 31 1.76 7.28 -16.07
C ILE A 31 0.65 7.41 -15.02
N THR A 32 0.92 7.05 -13.76
CA THR A 32 -0.11 7.05 -12.71
C THR A 32 -0.47 8.44 -12.21
N LYS A 33 0.42 9.43 -12.39
CA LYS A 33 0.32 10.79 -11.83
C LYS A 33 0.15 10.83 -10.30
N MET A 34 0.49 9.74 -9.61
CA MET A 34 0.30 9.57 -8.15
C MET A 34 1.61 9.24 -7.45
N GLY A 35 1.63 9.34 -6.13
CA GLY A 35 2.73 8.85 -5.29
C GLY A 35 4.01 9.69 -5.30
N ILE A 36 4.97 9.22 -4.49
CA ILE A 36 6.22 9.94 -4.20
C ILE A 36 7.40 8.96 -4.33
N ILE A 37 8.48 9.41 -4.97
CA ILE A 37 9.75 8.69 -5.03
C ILE A 37 10.67 9.24 -3.94
N LYS A 38 11.30 8.36 -3.16
CA LYS A 38 12.29 8.70 -2.14
C LYS A 38 13.58 7.93 -2.39
N ARG A 39 14.72 8.62 -2.27
CA ARG A 39 16.04 7.98 -2.29
C ARG A 39 16.31 7.31 -0.95
N LYS A 40 16.82 6.09 -0.96
CA LYS A 40 17.36 5.43 0.23
C LYS A 40 18.81 5.87 0.41
N LYS A 41 19.21 6.13 1.66
CA LYS A 41 20.60 6.46 1.96
C LYS A 41 21.47 5.25 1.63
N ASN A 42 22.47 5.47 0.78
CA ASN A 42 23.50 4.49 0.47
C ASN A 42 24.66 4.68 1.45
N TYR A 43 24.87 3.70 2.34
CA TYR A 43 25.92 3.75 3.35
C TYR A 43 27.26 3.21 2.84
N ASN A 44 27.27 2.51 1.70
CA ASN A 44 28.47 1.95 1.09
C ASN A 44 28.37 2.05 -0.44
N ALA A 45 28.69 3.24 -0.95
CA ALA A 45 28.55 3.57 -2.38
C ALA A 45 29.53 2.80 -3.28
N GLU A 46 30.65 2.32 -2.74
CA GLU A 46 31.61 1.51 -3.50
C GLU A 46 31.04 0.12 -3.84
N LYS A 47 30.22 -0.44 -2.95
CA LYS A 47 29.68 -1.80 -3.08
C LYS A 47 28.22 -1.83 -3.57
N HIS A 48 27.45 -0.79 -3.31
CA HIS A 48 26.01 -0.79 -3.53
C HIS A 48 25.58 0.32 -4.47
N THR A 49 24.69 -0.03 -5.40
CA THR A 49 23.97 0.94 -6.22
C THR A 49 22.96 1.70 -5.38
N ASP A 50 22.73 2.97 -5.73
CA ASP A 50 21.66 3.74 -5.12
C ASP A 50 20.29 3.06 -5.34
N SER A 51 19.47 3.11 -4.30
CA SER A 51 18.14 2.53 -4.32
C SER A 51 17.09 3.59 -4.02
N PHE A 52 15.95 3.45 -4.67
CA PHE A 52 14.82 4.35 -4.59
C PHE A 52 13.57 3.56 -4.19
N THR A 53 12.65 4.24 -3.51
CA THR A 53 11.32 3.70 -3.19
C THR A 53 10.27 4.64 -3.77
N TYR A 54 9.44 4.11 -4.65
CA TYR A 54 8.18 4.74 -5.04
C TYR A 54 7.08 4.28 -4.09
N THR A 55 6.29 5.21 -3.55
CA THR A 55 5.23 4.93 -2.57
C THR A 55 3.95 5.69 -2.91
N ILE A 56 2.84 4.97 -2.97
CA ILE A 56 1.48 5.50 -3.09
C ILE A 56 0.71 5.09 -1.84
N LYS A 57 -0.10 6.00 -1.28
CA LYS A 57 -0.78 5.80 0.01
C LYS A 57 -2.27 6.11 -0.09
N TYR A 58 -3.03 5.60 0.87
CA TYR A 58 -4.45 5.95 1.09
C TYR A 58 -5.32 5.66 -0.14
N ASN A 59 -6.14 6.63 -0.58
CA ASN A 59 -7.09 6.46 -1.68
C ASN A 59 -6.39 6.19 -3.01
N ASP A 60 -5.30 6.90 -3.29
CA ASP A 60 -4.51 6.69 -4.51
C ASP A 60 -4.02 5.24 -4.60
N ALA A 61 -3.66 4.65 -3.46
CA ALA A 61 -3.24 3.25 -3.42
C ALA A 61 -4.41 2.31 -3.73
N ILE A 62 -5.63 2.61 -3.24
CA ILE A 62 -6.83 1.82 -3.56
C ILE A 62 -7.18 1.96 -5.05
N ASN A 63 -7.16 3.18 -5.58
CA ASN A 63 -7.47 3.45 -6.98
C ASN A 63 -6.54 2.67 -7.91
N LEU A 64 -5.23 2.73 -7.66
CA LEU A 64 -4.27 1.93 -8.43
C LEU A 64 -4.48 0.42 -8.20
N LEU A 65 -4.81 -0.01 -6.98
CA LEU A 65 -5.09 -1.41 -6.67
C LEU A 65 -6.24 -1.97 -7.52
N ILE A 66 -7.29 -1.19 -7.75
CA ILE A 66 -8.43 -1.58 -8.60
C ILE A 66 -7.95 -1.87 -10.04
N GLU A 67 -7.08 -1.02 -10.57
CA GLU A 67 -6.56 -1.17 -11.94
C GLU A 67 -5.60 -2.35 -12.09
N ILE A 68 -4.76 -2.61 -11.08
CA ILE A 68 -3.71 -3.63 -11.17
C ILE A 68 -4.16 -5.02 -10.69
N GLU A 69 -5.24 -5.13 -9.89
CA GLU A 69 -5.70 -6.41 -9.32
C GLU A 69 -5.87 -7.54 -10.36
N PRO A 70 -6.44 -7.28 -11.56
CA PRO A 70 -6.61 -8.33 -12.57
C PRO A 70 -5.29 -8.97 -12.99
N TYR A 71 -4.21 -8.16 -13.00
CA TYR A 71 -2.87 -8.52 -13.43
C TYR A 71 -1.99 -9.10 -12.32
N LEU A 72 -2.47 -9.17 -11.07
CA LEU A 72 -1.72 -9.76 -9.97
C LEU A 72 -1.66 -11.29 -10.11
N ILE A 73 -0.46 -11.83 -10.38
CA ILE A 73 -0.25 -13.28 -10.56
C ILE A 73 -0.21 -14.01 -9.21
N ILE A 74 0.39 -13.39 -8.20
CA ILE A 74 0.55 -14.01 -6.87
C ILE A 74 -0.82 -14.07 -6.20
N LYS A 75 -1.39 -15.28 -6.11
CA LYS A 75 -2.74 -15.56 -5.57
C LYS A 75 -3.02 -14.80 -4.28
N ASN A 76 -2.08 -14.84 -3.33
CA ASN A 76 -2.28 -14.27 -2.00
C ASN A 76 -2.28 -12.74 -2.03
N LYS A 77 -1.50 -12.14 -2.94
CA LYS A 77 -1.55 -10.69 -3.19
C LYS A 77 -2.84 -10.30 -3.87
N LYS A 78 -3.35 -11.12 -4.79
CA LYS A 78 -4.62 -10.89 -5.48
C LYS A 78 -5.81 -10.93 -4.52
N VAL A 79 -5.90 -11.98 -3.69
CA VAL A 79 -6.95 -12.09 -2.66
C VAL A 79 -6.87 -10.93 -1.66
N ARG A 80 -5.66 -10.58 -1.19
CA ARG A 80 -5.46 -9.41 -0.31
C ARG A 80 -5.85 -8.10 -0.97
N ALA A 81 -5.55 -7.93 -2.26
CA ALA A 81 -5.92 -6.75 -3.04
C ALA A 81 -7.44 -6.61 -3.09
N ARG A 82 -8.13 -7.69 -3.49
CA ARG A 82 -9.58 -7.76 -3.55
C ARG A 82 -10.24 -7.44 -2.20
N LEU A 83 -9.72 -8.03 -1.12
CA LEU A 83 -10.21 -7.75 0.24
C LEU A 83 -10.10 -6.26 0.61
N ILE A 84 -8.98 -5.60 0.25
CA ILE A 84 -8.81 -4.15 0.46
C ILE A 84 -9.83 -3.36 -0.37
N ILE A 85 -9.98 -3.69 -1.65
CA ILE A 85 -10.86 -2.98 -2.58
C ILE A 85 -12.32 -3.04 -2.10
N GLU A 86 -12.77 -4.22 -1.68
CA GLU A 86 -14.18 -4.46 -1.31
C GLU A 86 -14.52 -3.94 0.09
N LYS A 87 -13.66 -4.15 1.09
CA LYS A 87 -14.01 -3.93 2.51
C LYS A 87 -13.34 -2.73 3.17
N TYR A 88 -12.17 -2.27 2.71
CA TYR A 88 -11.42 -1.27 3.48
C TYR A 88 -12.17 0.06 3.64
N LYS A 89 -12.83 0.51 2.56
CA LYS A 89 -13.53 1.80 2.54
C LYS A 89 -14.79 1.83 3.40
N SER A 90 -15.56 0.73 3.43
CA SER A 90 -16.75 0.65 4.27
C SER A 90 -16.41 0.63 5.76
N LEU A 91 -15.25 0.09 6.14
CA LEU A 91 -14.77 0.01 7.52
C LEU A 91 -13.98 1.25 7.99
N THR A 92 -13.79 2.25 7.14
CA THR A 92 -13.03 3.47 7.46
C THR A 92 -13.89 4.73 7.35
N PRO A 93 -14.34 5.30 8.48
CA PRO A 93 -15.12 6.52 8.48
C PRO A 93 -14.27 7.70 8.04
N ARG A 94 -14.87 8.58 7.23
CA ARG A 94 -14.20 9.78 6.72
C ARG A 94 -13.79 10.77 7.82
N ASN A 95 -14.56 10.84 8.90
CA ASN A 95 -14.30 11.74 10.04
C ASN A 95 -13.32 11.13 11.07
N GLY A 96 -12.86 9.89 10.88
CA GLY A 96 -11.97 9.20 11.80
C GLY A 96 -12.58 8.82 13.15
N LYS A 97 -13.88 9.01 13.37
CA LYS A 97 -14.59 8.61 14.59
C LYS A 97 -15.12 7.19 14.43
N TYR A 98 -14.60 6.26 15.23
CA TYR A 98 -15.01 4.85 15.23
C TYR A 98 -15.92 4.58 16.43
N SER A 99 -17.00 3.83 16.21
CA SER A 99 -17.72 3.16 17.30
C SER A 99 -17.01 1.86 17.67
N ASP A 100 -17.34 1.29 18.84
CA ASP A 100 -16.78 0.01 19.28
C ASP A 100 -17.06 -1.13 18.29
N GLU A 101 -18.24 -1.11 17.67
CA GLU A 101 -18.61 -2.06 16.62
C GLU A 101 -17.72 -1.93 15.37
N MET A 102 -17.45 -0.70 14.93
CA MET A 102 -16.55 -0.44 13.81
C MET A 102 -15.12 -0.85 14.12
N LEU A 103 -14.67 -0.66 15.36
CA LEU A 103 -13.35 -1.10 15.80
C LEU A 103 -13.23 -2.63 15.74
N LYS A 104 -14.24 -3.35 16.25
CA LYS A 104 -14.30 -4.82 16.17
C LYS A 104 -14.28 -5.32 14.73
N ALA A 105 -15.14 -4.76 13.87
CA ALA A 105 -15.19 -5.13 12.45
C ALA A 105 -13.86 -4.87 11.72
N LYS A 106 -13.18 -3.77 12.07
CA LYS A 106 -11.87 -3.43 11.51
C LYS A 106 -10.77 -4.37 11.99
N GLU A 107 -10.83 -4.80 13.24
CA GLU A 107 -9.90 -5.78 13.81
C GLU A 107 -10.08 -7.16 13.17
N GLU A 108 -11.32 -7.58 12.94
CA GLU A 108 -11.65 -8.80 12.20
C GLU A 108 -11.14 -8.76 10.76
N PHE A 109 -11.36 -7.64 10.06
CA PHE A 109 -10.80 -7.41 8.73
C PHE A 109 -9.26 -7.56 8.71
N TYR A 110 -8.55 -7.09 9.74
CA TYR A 110 -7.10 -7.27 9.80
C TYR A 110 -6.69 -8.72 10.04
N LYS A 111 -7.42 -9.46 10.89
CA LYS A 111 -7.19 -10.89 11.10
C LYS A 111 -7.39 -11.66 9.80
N GLU A 112 -8.48 -11.39 9.08
CA GLU A 112 -8.75 -11.95 7.75
C GLU A 112 -7.60 -11.63 6.77
N PHE A 113 -7.18 -10.38 6.70
CA PHE A 113 -6.12 -9.93 5.81
C PHE A 113 -4.77 -10.62 6.06
N ILE A 114 -4.38 -10.77 7.33
CA ILE A 114 -3.11 -11.37 7.73
C ILE A 114 -3.12 -12.89 7.50
N ASN A 115 -4.26 -13.54 7.75
CA ASN A 115 -4.39 -15.00 7.64
C ASN A 115 -4.39 -15.53 6.20
N ILE A 116 -4.52 -14.67 5.18
CA ILE A 116 -4.31 -15.05 3.79
C ILE A 116 -2.84 -15.43 3.59
N LYS A 117 -2.55 -16.73 3.47
CA LYS A 117 -1.20 -17.29 3.32
C LYS A 117 -0.78 -17.43 1.88
#